data_AF-A0A8T5MED3-F1
#
_entry.id   AF-A0A8T5MED3-F1
#
_cell.length_a   1.000
_cell.length_b   1.000
_cell.length_c   1.000
_cell.angle_alpha   90.00
_cell.angle_beta   90.00
_cell.angle_gamma   90.00
#
_symmetry.space_group_name_H-M   'P 1'
#
loop_
_entity.id
_entity.type
_entity.pdbx_description
1 polymer ?
#
loop_
_entity_poly.entity_id
_entity_poly.type
_entity_poly.pdbx_seq_one_letter_code
_entity_poly.pdbx_strand_id
1 'polypeptide(L)'
;MFFIIKVTTNKEEAAVDMISDRVEKKSIGVSAVLRPHGLRGYILLEADDRESAEDAVFNLPYVKGIIGKTIGYEEIKNMVEPSIKVVSIEEGDIIEIIGSTLKGEKAKVIRIDKQKEEVVVNLLGAVIQLPVTLNIDNVKVIRREGDEDAD
;
A
#
# COMPACT_ATOMS: atom_id res chain seq x y z
N MET A 1 -0.86 -16.56 15.03
CA MET A 1 -1.38 -15.32 15.67
C MET A 1 -0.52 -14.14 15.24
N PHE A 2 -1.09 -12.96 15.00
CA PHE A 2 -0.31 -11.77 14.61
C PHE A 2 0.01 -10.86 15.80
N PHE A 3 1.25 -10.40 15.84
CA PHE A 3 1.79 -9.49 16.85
C PHE A 3 2.42 -8.27 16.18
N ILE A 4 2.24 -7.09 16.79
CA ILE A 4 2.96 -5.88 16.38
C ILE A 4 4.22 -5.75 17.22
N ILE A 5 5.36 -5.64 16.55
CA ILE A 5 6.64 -5.40 17.20
C ILE A 5 7.04 -3.96 16.96
N LYS A 6 7.31 -3.23 18.04
CA LYS A 6 7.88 -1.88 17.94
C LYS A 6 9.35 -1.99 17.68
N VAL A 7 9.81 -1.29 16.65
CA VAL A 7 11.22 -1.23 16.27
C VAL A 7 11.69 0.21 16.20
N THR A 8 12.99 0.38 15.99
CA THR A 8 13.58 1.69 15.78
C THR A 8 13.28 2.15 14.36
N THR A 9 12.79 3.38 14.21
CA THR A 9 12.47 3.96 12.90
C THR A 9 13.69 3.93 11.97
N ASN A 10 13.48 3.57 10.70
CA ASN A 10 14.53 3.37 9.69
C ASN A 10 15.47 2.19 9.97
N LYS A 11 15.11 1.28 10.89
CA LYS A 11 15.81 0.03 11.18
C LYS A 11 14.87 -1.18 11.10
N GLU A 12 13.72 -1.02 10.43
CA GLU A 12 12.72 -2.07 10.25
C GLU A 12 13.32 -3.27 9.50
N GLU A 13 14.02 -3.01 8.40
CA GLU A 13 14.68 -4.05 7.58
C GLU A 13 15.67 -4.88 8.41
N ALA A 14 16.60 -4.20 9.10
CA ALA A 14 17.58 -4.85 9.95
C ALA A 14 16.94 -5.62 11.11
N ALA A 15 15.81 -5.16 11.64
CA ALA A 15 15.07 -5.87 12.66
C ALA A 15 14.41 -7.15 12.11
N VAL A 16 13.85 -7.10 10.89
CA VAL A 16 13.29 -8.28 10.21
C VAL A 16 14.38 -9.34 9.99
N ASP A 17 15.55 -8.94 9.49
CA ASP A 17 16.68 -9.85 9.27
C ASP A 17 17.11 -10.54 10.57
N MET A 18 17.29 -9.75 11.65
CA MET A 18 17.72 -10.28 12.95
C MET A 18 16.70 -11.23 13.59
N ILE A 19 15.41 -10.96 13.43
CA ILE A 19 14.35 -11.83 13.93
C ILE A 19 14.34 -13.12 13.12
N SER A 20 14.42 -13.03 11.79
CA SER A 20 14.42 -14.19 10.89
C SER A 20 15.60 -15.12 11.19
N ASP A 21 16.81 -14.57 11.27
CA ASP A 21 18.03 -15.28 11.67
C ASP A 21 17.87 -16.05 12.98
N ARG A 22 17.21 -15.43 13.97
CA ARG A 22 17.03 -16.02 15.29
C ARG A 22 15.99 -17.13 15.28
N VAL A 23 14.89 -16.92 14.58
CA VAL A 23 13.82 -17.91 14.40
C VAL A 23 14.39 -19.17 13.76
N GLU A 24 15.19 -19.04 12.70
CA GLU A 24 15.84 -20.17 12.03
C GLU A 24 16.82 -20.90 12.97
N LYS A 25 17.72 -20.15 13.63
CA LYS A 25 18.75 -20.73 14.51
C LYS A 25 18.18 -21.48 15.72
N LYS A 26 17.06 -21.01 16.26
CA LYS A 26 16.43 -21.58 17.46
C LYS A 26 15.21 -22.45 17.15
N SER A 27 14.82 -22.56 15.89
CA SER A 27 13.62 -23.27 15.45
C SER A 27 12.37 -22.85 16.25
N ILE A 28 12.17 -21.53 16.36
CA ILE A 28 11.05 -20.94 17.11
C ILE A 28 9.77 -21.07 16.26
N GLY A 29 8.61 -21.27 16.90
CA GLY A 29 7.29 -21.31 16.25
C GLY A 29 6.83 -19.96 15.70
N VAL A 30 7.57 -19.42 14.74
CA VAL A 30 7.25 -18.21 13.99
C VAL A 30 7.11 -18.56 12.51
N SER A 31 5.95 -18.25 11.95
CA SER A 31 5.61 -18.56 10.56
C SER A 31 6.06 -17.47 9.60
N ALA A 32 5.98 -16.19 10.02
CA ALA A 32 6.30 -15.06 9.16
C ALA A 32 6.75 -13.82 9.95
N VAL A 33 7.65 -13.05 9.35
CA VAL A 33 8.03 -11.70 9.78
C VAL A 33 7.80 -10.77 8.60
N LEU A 34 7.03 -9.71 8.78
CA LEU A 34 6.65 -8.80 7.69
C LEU A 34 6.88 -7.35 8.08
N ARG A 35 7.43 -6.59 7.14
CA ARG A 35 7.44 -5.13 7.19
C ARG A 35 6.24 -4.58 6.41
N PRO A 36 5.16 -4.13 7.07
CA PRO A 36 4.00 -3.57 6.39
C PRO A 36 4.32 -2.24 5.69
N HIS A 37 3.70 -2.02 4.52
CA HIS A 37 3.83 -0.75 3.80
C HIS A 37 3.07 0.36 4.55
N GLY A 38 3.67 1.55 4.63
CA GLY A 38 3.04 2.73 5.25
C GLY A 38 3.15 2.82 6.78
N LEU A 39 3.61 1.77 7.48
CA LEU A 39 3.83 1.80 8.92
C LEU A 39 5.32 1.95 9.27
N ARG A 40 5.70 3.09 9.84
CA ARG A 40 7.10 3.38 10.25
C ARG A 40 7.33 3.04 11.71
N GLY A 41 8.45 2.38 12.02
CA GLY A 41 8.84 1.99 13.37
C GLY A 41 8.13 0.76 13.92
N TYR A 42 7.50 -0.04 13.04
CA TYR A 42 6.80 -1.25 13.43
C TYR A 42 6.96 -2.34 12.37
N ILE A 43 6.87 -3.59 12.82
CA ILE A 43 6.82 -4.79 11.99
C ILE A 43 5.71 -5.72 12.51
N LEU A 44 5.27 -6.65 11.66
CA LEU A 44 4.30 -7.68 11.98
C LEU A 44 5.03 -9.02 12.13
N LEU A 45 4.63 -9.78 13.15
CA LEU A 45 5.17 -11.10 13.45
C LEU A 45 4.01 -12.10 13.55
N GLU A 46 4.07 -13.17 12.79
CA GLU A 46 3.14 -14.29 12.90
C GLU A 46 3.80 -15.44 13.67
N ALA A 47 3.25 -15.78 14.83
CA ALA A 47 3.75 -16.86 15.68
C ALA A 47 2.62 -17.76 16.19
N ASP A 48 2.97 -18.98 16.56
CA ASP A 48 2.02 -19.98 17.07
C ASP A 48 1.37 -19.50 18.38
N ASP A 49 2.18 -18.94 19.26
CA ASP A 49 1.79 -18.42 20.56
C ASP A 49 2.60 -17.17 20.97
N ARG A 50 2.26 -16.60 22.12
CA ARG A 50 2.91 -15.40 22.64
C ARG A 50 4.33 -15.67 23.13
N GLU A 51 4.61 -16.85 23.66
CA GLU A 51 5.94 -17.21 24.17
C GLU A 51 6.95 -17.28 23.03
N SER A 52 6.58 -17.92 21.92
CA SER A 52 7.33 -17.96 20.67
C SER A 52 7.59 -16.57 20.11
N ALA A 53 6.58 -15.69 20.13
CA ALA A 53 6.74 -14.30 19.70
C ALA A 53 7.73 -13.53 20.59
N GLU A 54 7.63 -13.67 21.91
CA GLU A 54 8.53 -13.03 22.87
C GLU A 54 9.97 -13.55 22.71
N ASP A 55 10.14 -14.86 22.56
CA ASP A 55 11.44 -15.51 22.34
C ASP A 55 12.10 -15.09 21.04
N ALA A 56 11.32 -14.87 19.98
CA ALA A 56 11.81 -14.42 18.69
C ALA A 56 12.38 -12.99 18.77
N VAL A 57 11.80 -12.11 19.59
CA VAL A 57 12.19 -10.69 19.66
C VAL A 57 13.05 -10.33 20.87
N PHE A 58 13.22 -11.25 21.83
CA PHE A 58 13.89 -10.98 23.10
C PHE A 58 15.36 -10.58 22.92
N ASN A 59 15.72 -9.42 23.47
CA ASN A 59 17.10 -8.90 23.49
C ASN A 59 17.74 -8.79 22.08
N LEU A 60 16.93 -8.47 21.07
CA LEU A 60 17.43 -8.17 19.73
C LEU A 60 17.72 -6.67 19.56
N PRO A 61 18.79 -6.29 18.84
CA PRO A 61 19.04 -4.90 18.47
C PRO A 61 17.86 -4.30 17.70
N TYR A 62 17.63 -2.99 17.89
CA TYR A 62 16.58 -2.20 17.23
C TYR A 62 15.15 -2.57 17.59
N VAL A 63 14.91 -3.73 18.22
CA VAL A 63 13.60 -4.16 18.69
C VAL A 63 13.32 -3.60 20.09
N LYS A 64 12.18 -2.95 20.25
CA LYS A 64 11.72 -2.36 21.52
C LYS A 64 10.72 -3.26 22.27
N GLY A 65 10.18 -4.27 21.59
CA GLY A 65 9.28 -5.27 22.16
C GLY A 65 7.91 -5.33 21.47
N ILE A 66 7.09 -6.27 21.93
CA ILE A 66 5.72 -6.49 21.46
C ILE A 66 4.79 -5.42 22.01
N ILE A 67 3.93 -4.87 21.15
CA ILE A 67 2.92 -3.88 21.53
C ILE A 67 1.52 -4.49 21.44
N GLY A 68 0.71 -4.22 22.46
CA GLY A 68 -0.72 -4.50 22.44
C GLY A 68 -1.06 -5.97 22.62
N LYS A 69 -2.22 -6.36 22.06
CA LYS A 69 -2.77 -7.71 22.07
C LYS A 69 -2.60 -8.35 20.69
N THR A 70 -2.87 -9.64 20.59
CA THR A 70 -2.95 -10.37 19.33
C THR A 70 -3.96 -9.73 18.39
N ILE A 71 -3.61 -9.63 17.11
CA ILE A 71 -4.40 -8.96 16.08
C ILE A 71 -4.94 -10.01 15.11
N GLY A 72 -6.18 -9.81 14.63
CA GLY A 72 -6.76 -10.65 13.59
C GLY A 72 -6.21 -10.33 12.20
N TYR A 73 -6.29 -11.28 11.27
CA TYR A 73 -5.85 -11.06 9.88
C TYR A 73 -6.62 -9.90 9.21
N GLU A 74 -7.91 -9.72 9.52
CA GLU A 74 -8.74 -8.66 8.94
C GLU A 74 -8.22 -7.25 9.24
N GLU A 75 -7.64 -7.04 10.42
CA GLU A 75 -7.11 -5.73 10.84
C GLU A 75 -5.80 -5.38 10.11
N ILE A 76 -4.99 -6.40 9.77
CA ILE A 76 -3.72 -6.21 9.06
C ILE A 76 -3.86 -6.31 7.53
N LYS A 77 -5.00 -6.79 7.02
CA LYS A 77 -5.21 -7.04 5.58
C LYS A 77 -4.83 -5.84 4.72
N ASN A 78 -5.30 -4.64 5.08
CA ASN A 78 -5.00 -3.41 4.34
C ASN A 78 -3.51 -2.97 4.39
N MET A 79 -2.74 -3.52 5.33
CA MET A 79 -1.31 -3.23 5.50
C MET A 79 -0.42 -4.24 4.76
N VAL A 80 -0.90 -5.48 4.61
CA VAL A 80 -0.23 -6.58 3.90
C VAL A 80 -0.55 -6.56 2.42
N GLU A 81 -1.82 -6.31 2.08
CA GLU A 81 -2.29 -6.08 0.73
C GLU A 81 -2.46 -4.57 0.57
N PRO A 82 -1.40 -3.83 0.17
CA PRO A 82 -1.65 -2.51 -0.36
C PRO A 82 -2.60 -2.74 -1.53
N SER A 83 -3.84 -2.25 -1.39
CA SER A 83 -4.68 -2.02 -2.56
C SER A 83 -3.99 -0.92 -3.33
N ILE A 84 -2.96 -1.31 -4.11
CA ILE A 84 -2.60 -0.58 -5.30
C ILE A 84 -3.91 -0.68 -6.07
N LYS A 85 -4.76 0.34 -5.93
CA LYS A 85 -5.68 0.67 -6.99
C LYS A 85 -4.71 1.03 -8.11
N VAL A 86 -4.25 0.01 -8.83
CA VAL A 86 -3.76 0.13 -10.18
C VAL A 86 -5.01 0.63 -10.86
N VAL A 87 -5.18 1.95 -10.86
CA VAL A 87 -6.19 2.58 -11.66
C VAL A 87 -5.68 2.26 -13.06
N SER A 88 -6.16 1.15 -13.62
CA SER A 88 -5.97 0.80 -15.01
C SER A 88 -6.75 1.83 -15.78
N ILE A 89 -6.16 3.02 -15.91
CA ILE A 89 -6.66 4.04 -16.81
C ILE A 89 -6.41 3.50 -18.20
N GLU A 90 -7.43 3.52 -19.03
CA GLU A 90 -7.36 3.21 -20.44
C GLU A 90 -7.59 4.47 -21.26
N GLU A 91 -7.10 4.48 -22.49
CA GLU A 91 -7.44 5.54 -23.43
C GLU A 91 -8.96 5.51 -23.65
N GLY A 92 -9.61 6.67 -23.57
CA GLY A 92 -11.06 6.76 -23.66
C GLY A 92 -11.82 6.82 -22.33
N ASP A 93 -11.17 6.45 -21.21
CA ASP A 93 -11.80 6.53 -19.89
C ASP A 93 -12.23 7.95 -19.52
N ILE A 94 -13.33 8.05 -18.79
CA ILE A 94 -13.71 9.29 -18.13
C ILE A 94 -13.15 9.24 -16.71
N ILE A 95 -12.34 10.24 -16.40
CA ILE A 95 -11.71 10.43 -15.09
C ILE A 95 -12.21 11.71 -14.42
N GLU A 96 -12.06 11.76 -13.11
CA GLU A 96 -12.19 12.96 -12.28
C GLU A 96 -10.82 13.29 -11.69
N ILE A 97 -10.45 14.58 -11.72
CA ILE A 97 -9.17 15.06 -11.21
C ILE A 97 -9.28 15.28 -9.70
N ILE A 98 -8.38 14.70 -8.90
CA ILE A 98 -8.43 14.75 -7.43
C ILE A 98 -7.35 15.64 -6.79
N GLY A 99 -6.22 15.87 -7.45
CA GLY A 99 -5.02 16.45 -6.82
C GLY A 99 -4.35 17.62 -7.55
N SER A 100 -4.98 18.20 -8.57
CA SER A 100 -4.43 19.33 -9.35
C SER A 100 -5.23 20.63 -9.14
N THR A 101 -4.80 21.73 -9.78
CA THR A 101 -5.57 22.99 -9.84
C THR A 101 -6.98 22.83 -10.44
N LEU A 102 -7.17 21.74 -11.20
CA LEU A 102 -8.42 21.35 -11.86
C LEU A 102 -9.21 20.31 -11.04
N LYS A 103 -9.05 20.29 -9.71
CA LYS A 103 -9.72 19.32 -8.84
C LYS A 103 -11.25 19.37 -8.99
N GLY A 104 -11.88 18.21 -9.15
CA GLY A 104 -13.32 18.04 -9.35
C GLY A 104 -13.77 18.10 -10.81
N GLU A 105 -12.89 18.51 -11.72
CA GLU A 105 -13.20 18.52 -13.15
C GLU A 105 -13.17 17.10 -13.72
N LYS A 106 -14.07 16.87 -14.69
CA LYS A 106 -14.14 15.61 -15.44
C LYS A 106 -13.38 15.74 -16.75
N ALA A 107 -12.63 14.71 -17.10
CA ALA A 107 -11.84 14.69 -18.32
C ALA A 107 -11.90 13.33 -19.01
N LYS A 108 -11.80 13.32 -20.34
CA LYS A 108 -11.63 12.10 -21.14
C LYS A 108 -10.14 11.87 -21.40
N VAL A 109 -9.69 10.64 -21.18
CA VAL A 109 -8.29 10.24 -21.38
C VAL A 109 -8.00 10.12 -22.87
N ILE A 110 -6.92 10.77 -23.31
CA ILE A 110 -6.46 10.73 -24.70
C ILE A 110 -5.33 9.72 -24.86
N ARG A 111 -4.35 9.77 -23.95
CA ARG A 111 -3.18 8.90 -23.95
C ARG A 111 -2.57 8.80 -22.56
N ILE A 112 -1.84 7.72 -22.32
CA ILE A 112 -1.17 7.46 -21.04
C ILE A 112 0.31 7.18 -21.30
N ASP A 113 1.18 7.88 -20.59
CA ASP A 113 2.62 7.60 -20.56
C ASP A 113 2.93 6.84 -19.25
N LYS A 114 2.97 5.51 -19.35
CA LYS A 114 3.24 4.62 -18.21
C LYS A 114 4.69 4.73 -17.71
N GLN A 115 5.63 5.20 -18.54
CA GLN A 115 7.02 5.36 -18.12
C GLN A 115 7.22 6.61 -17.27
N LYS A 116 6.43 7.66 -17.51
CA LYS A 116 6.48 8.93 -16.78
C LYS A 116 5.39 9.09 -15.73
N GLU A 117 4.48 8.12 -15.60
CA GLU A 117 3.33 8.19 -14.70
C GLU A 117 2.45 9.43 -14.99
N GLU A 118 2.31 9.77 -16.27
CA GLU A 118 1.54 10.91 -16.76
C GLU A 118 0.36 10.46 -17.62
N VAL A 119 -0.76 11.18 -17.50
CA VAL A 119 -1.96 11.01 -18.32
C VAL A 119 -2.29 12.32 -19.03
N VAL A 120 -2.59 12.26 -20.33
CA VAL A 120 -3.02 13.42 -21.10
C VAL A 120 -4.52 13.32 -21.32
N VAL A 121 -5.25 14.36 -20.91
CA VAL A 121 -6.71 14.35 -20.86
C VAL A 121 -7.30 15.61 -21.50
N ASN A 122 -8.53 15.49 -22.00
CA ASN A 122 -9.35 16.61 -22.45
C ASN A 122 -10.48 16.87 -21.43
N LEU A 123 -10.56 18.10 -20.94
CA LEU A 123 -11.65 18.51 -20.02
C LEU A 123 -13.00 18.47 -20.74
N LEU A 124 -13.99 17.81 -20.12
CA LEU A 124 -15.34 17.70 -20.68
C LEU A 124 -16.16 18.99 -20.51
N GLY A 125 -15.85 19.81 -19.51
CA GLY A 125 -16.52 21.09 -19.25
C GLY A 125 -16.00 22.27 -20.08
N ALA A 126 -14.93 22.09 -20.87
CA ALA A 126 -14.30 23.16 -21.62
C ALA A 126 -14.95 23.32 -23.01
N VAL A 127 -15.26 24.57 -23.38
CA VAL A 127 -15.77 24.92 -24.73
C VAL A 127 -14.76 24.58 -25.82
N ILE A 128 -13.47 24.59 -25.48
CA ILE A 128 -12.35 24.24 -26.35
C ILE A 128 -11.62 23.07 -25.69
N GLN A 129 -11.45 21.97 -26.44
CA GLN A 129 -10.74 20.79 -25.97
C GLN A 129 -9.22 21.01 -26.05
N LEU A 130 -8.64 21.52 -24.97
CA LEU A 130 -7.19 21.63 -24.82
C LEU A 130 -6.65 20.43 -24.05
N PRO A 131 -5.63 19.72 -24.58
CA PRO A 131 -5.02 18.60 -23.88
C PRO A 131 -4.21 19.11 -22.68
N VAL A 132 -4.46 18.54 -21.51
CA VAL A 132 -3.74 18.83 -20.26
C VAL A 132 -3.05 17.56 -19.79
N THR A 133 -1.77 17.68 -19.42
CA THR A 133 -0.99 16.60 -18.81
C THR A 133 -1.14 16.65 -17.29
N LEU A 134 -1.46 15.50 -16.68
CA LEU A 134 -1.63 15.33 -15.25
C LEU A 134 -0.85 14.10 -14.79
N ASN A 135 -0.45 14.07 -13.52
CA ASN A 135 0.11 12.86 -12.91
C ASN A 135 -1.01 11.83 -12.68
N ILE A 136 -0.70 10.55 -12.88
CA ILE A 136 -1.64 9.43 -12.76
C ILE A 136 -2.23 9.28 -11.34
N ASP A 137 -1.50 9.70 -10.31
CA ASP A 137 -1.94 9.67 -8.91
C ASP A 137 -2.99 10.74 -8.61
N ASN A 138 -3.09 11.77 -9.46
CA ASN A 138 -4.00 12.89 -9.30
C ASN A 138 -5.33 12.69 -10.01
N VAL A 139 -5.63 11.48 -10.48
CA VAL A 139 -6.84 11.18 -11.24
C VAL A 139 -7.54 9.92 -10.72
N LYS A 140 -8.86 9.90 -10.87
CA LYS A 140 -9.71 8.78 -10.46
C LYS A 140 -10.65 8.44 -11.61
N VAL A 141 -10.63 7.20 -12.08
CA VAL A 141 -11.58 6.74 -13.11
C VAL A 141 -13.00 6.75 -12.55
N ILE A 142 -13.92 7.41 -13.26
CA ILE A 142 -15.34 7.47 -12.93
C ILE A 142 -16.19 6.64 -13.89
N ARG A 143 -15.73 6.40 -15.12
CA ARG A 143 -16.41 5.56 -16.11
C ARG A 143 -15.39 4.97 -17.08
N ARG A 144 -15.45 3.67 -17.33
CA ARG A 144 -14.66 3.02 -18.37
C ARG A 144 -15.40 3.04 -19.70
N GLU A 145 -14.65 3.16 -20.81
CA GLU A 145 -15.23 3.05 -22.16
C GLU A 145 -15.62 1.58 -22.41
N GLY A 146 -16.84 1.22 -21.97
CA GLY A 146 -17.37 -0.15 -21.99
C GLY A 146 -18.54 -0.39 -21.04
N ASP A 147 -18.71 0.44 -20.00
CA ASP A 147 -19.89 0.40 -19.11
C ASP A 147 -21.07 1.22 -19.68
N GLU A 148 -21.38 0.97 -20.95
CA GLU A 148 -22.68 1.24 -21.56
C GLU A 148 -23.31 -0.12 -21.82
N ASP A 149 -23.94 -0.68 -20.77
CA ASP A 149 -25.09 -1.62 -20.81
C ASP A 149 -25.14 -2.44 -19.51
N ALA A 150 -25.54 -1.81 -18.40
CA ALA A 150 -26.09 -2.52 -17.23
C ALA A 150 -26.98 -1.56 -16.40
N ASP A 151 -28.27 -1.56 -16.78
CA ASP A 151 -29.48 -1.06 -16.08
C ASP A 151 -29.51 0.38 -15.52
#